data_AF-A0A955Y411-F1
#
_entry.id   AF-A0A955Y411-F1
#
_cell.length_a   1.000
_cell.length_b   1.000
_cell.length_c   1.000
_cell.angle_alpha   90.00
_cell.angle_beta   90.00
_cell.angle_gamma   90.00
#
_symmetry.space_group_name_H-M   'P 1'
#
loop_
_entity.id
_entity.type
_entity.pdbx_description
1 polymer ?
#
loop_
_entity_poly.entity_id
_entity_poly.type
_entity_poly.pdbx_seq_one_letter_code
_entity_poly.pdbx_strand_id
1 'polypeptide(L)'
;MDAVDLRTLWAATRSVHAARALAARLPHTHAPLPTGRSQAARDAWDRLASTRDEGALPALLEALPSGTSSEAAGRLAALEGWDDPRIELALLGWLESLPFRTRPNCEVFWQPVFERMEARGPVDVRWNALADAVHATGTGFAIAHAARLRRLGPAIRPARRALEAGEREALAALGFFDPPEEPAPSRDTDALLAAIATDPEDLALRAVFADVLQEIGDPRGEFVALQLDEPGQRLQTFRIGEFFYVWFPGGKGRHAARLEELARAHVDGWLGPWVSVVCKVDWEHGFPVRAEPYSKWAKVGKLVDQPALRTVRELVIPHEDRRGGLRKVLASEVTANV
;
A
#
# COMPACT_ATOMS: atom_id res chain seq x y z
N MET A 1 -1.52 29.70 -8.32
CA MET A 1 -2.56 29.22 -7.39
C MET A 1 -2.25 29.73 -6.01
N ASP A 2 -3.13 30.56 -5.46
CA ASP A 2 -2.96 31.12 -4.12
C ASP A 2 -3.43 30.12 -3.03
N ALA A 3 -3.43 30.56 -1.77
CA ALA A 3 -3.88 29.73 -0.65
C ALA A 3 -5.39 29.43 -0.68
N VAL A 4 -6.21 30.31 -1.28
CA VAL A 4 -7.67 30.16 -1.34
C VAL A 4 -8.03 29.03 -2.30
N ASP A 5 -7.42 29.04 -3.49
CA ASP A 5 -7.62 27.99 -4.49
C ASP A 5 -7.24 26.60 -3.95
N LEU A 6 -6.13 26.50 -3.20
CA LEU A 6 -5.70 25.26 -2.55
C LEU A 6 -6.68 24.75 -1.50
N ARG A 7 -7.25 25.66 -0.69
CA ARG A 7 -8.29 25.31 0.29
C ARG A 7 -9.55 24.79 -0.42
N THR A 8 -9.98 25.46 -1.50
CA THR A 8 -11.13 25.02 -2.31
C THR A 8 -10.89 23.65 -2.92
N LEU A 9 -9.72 23.44 -3.54
CA LEU A 9 -9.33 22.16 -4.11
C LEU A 9 -9.36 21.07 -3.05
N TRP A 10 -8.77 21.33 -1.87
CA TRP A 10 -8.82 20.37 -0.78
C TRP A 10 -10.23 20.16 -0.22
N ALA A 11 -11.07 21.19 -0.09
CA ALA A 11 -12.44 21.01 0.38
C ALA A 11 -13.25 20.12 -0.56
N ALA A 12 -13.03 20.24 -1.86
CA ALA A 12 -13.70 19.46 -2.90
C ALA A 12 -13.17 18.02 -3.02
N THR A 13 -11.85 17.84 -2.95
CA THR A 13 -11.19 16.56 -3.27
C THR A 13 -10.62 15.83 -2.05
N ARG A 14 -10.41 16.55 -0.95
CA ARG A 14 -9.64 16.14 0.22
C ARG A 14 -8.19 15.71 -0.10
N SER A 15 -7.65 16.23 -1.21
CA SER A 15 -6.29 15.96 -1.70
C SER A 15 -5.19 16.26 -0.67
N VAL A 16 -4.36 15.25 -0.38
CA VAL A 16 -3.16 15.40 0.46
C VAL A 16 -2.14 16.31 -0.20
N HIS A 17 -2.04 16.27 -1.53
CA HIS A 17 -1.14 17.13 -2.28
C HIS A 17 -1.55 18.60 -2.15
N ALA A 18 -2.86 18.90 -2.24
CA ALA A 18 -3.37 20.24 -1.96
C ALA A 18 -3.08 20.67 -0.51
N ALA A 19 -3.27 19.77 0.47
CA ALA A 19 -2.92 20.03 1.87
C ALA A 19 -1.44 20.37 2.06
N ARG A 20 -0.54 19.60 1.44
CA ARG A 20 0.92 19.82 1.48
C ARG A 20 1.33 21.11 0.77
N ALA A 21 0.76 21.38 -0.40
CA ALA A 21 1.02 22.61 -1.14
C ALA A 21 0.54 23.85 -0.37
N LEU A 22 -0.59 23.75 0.36
CA LEU A 22 -1.02 24.79 1.28
C LEU A 22 -0.05 24.96 2.44
N ALA A 23 0.39 23.86 3.07
CA ALA A 23 1.37 23.89 4.14
C ALA A 23 2.68 24.57 3.73
N ALA A 24 3.15 24.32 2.51
CA ALA A 24 4.38 24.91 1.98
C ALA A 24 4.25 26.40 1.62
N ARG A 25 3.04 26.89 1.34
CA ARG A 25 2.80 28.29 0.95
C ARG A 25 2.48 29.22 2.11
N LEU A 26 1.82 28.71 3.15
CA LEU A 26 1.45 29.53 4.29
C LEU A 26 2.69 29.79 5.17
N PRO A 27 2.93 31.04 5.59
CA PRO A 27 4.10 31.37 6.39
C PRO A 27 4.02 30.74 7.78
N HIS A 28 5.16 30.28 8.27
CA HIS A 28 5.35 29.91 9.68
C HIS A 28 5.66 31.18 10.47
N THR A 29 4.64 31.80 11.06
CA THR A 29 4.78 33.10 11.73
C THR A 29 5.18 33.00 13.20
N HIS A 30 5.17 31.79 13.77
CA HIS A 30 5.45 31.56 15.19
C HIS A 30 6.63 30.62 15.40
N ALA A 31 7.41 30.90 16.44
CA ALA A 31 8.48 30.02 16.89
C ALA A 31 7.91 28.68 17.41
N PRO A 32 8.69 27.58 17.38
CA PRO A 32 8.29 26.32 17.97
C PRO A 32 7.87 26.47 19.44
N LEU A 33 6.74 25.84 19.80
CA LEU A 33 6.25 25.86 21.17
C LEU A 33 7.11 24.94 22.07
N PRO A 34 7.29 25.29 23.36
CA PRO A 34 7.91 24.38 24.32
C PRO A 34 7.13 23.06 24.40
N THR A 35 7.86 21.94 24.42
CA THR A 35 7.29 20.58 24.49
C THR A 35 7.41 19.99 25.90
N GLY A 36 6.63 18.94 26.17
CA GLY A 36 6.69 18.19 27.43
C GLY A 36 5.46 18.39 28.31
N ARG A 37 5.59 18.08 29.62
CA ARG A 37 4.48 18.06 30.60
C ARG A 37 4.47 19.26 31.55
N SER A 38 5.27 20.30 31.29
CA SER A 38 5.34 21.46 32.17
C SER A 38 4.07 22.31 32.04
N GLN A 39 3.66 22.98 33.12
CA GLN A 39 2.54 23.91 33.08
C GLN A 39 2.79 25.04 32.06
N ALA A 40 4.03 25.54 32.00
CA ALA A 40 4.42 26.56 31.02
C ALA A 40 4.21 26.11 29.56
N ALA A 41 4.43 24.83 29.24
CA ALA A 41 4.16 24.30 27.89
C ALA A 41 2.66 24.24 27.57
N ARG A 42 1.83 23.89 28.56
CA ARG A 42 0.37 23.93 28.42
C ARG A 42 -0.12 25.36 28.19
N ASP A 43 0.27 26.28 29.07
CA ASP A 43 -0.16 27.69 29.02
C ASP A 43 0.28 28.37 27.71
N ALA A 44 1.47 28.03 27.19
CA ALA A 44 1.95 28.54 25.92
C ALA A 44 1.12 28.02 24.73
N TRP A 45 0.81 26.71 24.72
CA TRP A 45 -0.04 26.11 23.70
C TRP A 45 -1.46 26.68 23.72
N ASP A 46 -2.10 26.74 24.89
CA ASP A 46 -3.47 27.22 25.06
C ASP A 46 -3.60 28.69 24.65
N ARG A 47 -2.62 29.53 25.06
CA ARG A 47 -2.57 30.94 24.66
C ARG A 47 -2.49 31.06 23.14
N LEU A 48 -1.60 30.32 22.49
CA LEU A 48 -1.45 30.39 21.03
C LEU A 48 -2.69 29.88 20.31
N ALA A 49 -3.25 28.75 20.74
CA ALA A 49 -4.47 28.18 20.16
C ALA A 49 -5.68 29.13 20.25
N SER A 50 -5.78 29.89 21.34
CA SER A 50 -6.87 30.85 21.55
C SER A 50 -6.87 32.01 20.54
N THR A 51 -5.72 32.34 19.93
CA THR A 51 -5.62 33.40 18.92
C THR A 51 -6.33 33.03 17.61
N ARG A 52 -6.49 31.73 17.33
CA ARG A 52 -6.95 31.21 16.04
C ARG A 52 -6.18 31.75 14.83
N ASP A 53 -4.91 32.09 15.02
CA ASP A 53 -4.02 32.47 13.93
C ASP A 53 -3.66 31.24 13.08
N GLU A 54 -4.00 31.27 11.79
CA GLU A 54 -3.66 30.21 10.86
C GLU A 54 -2.14 30.02 10.68
N GLY A 55 -1.34 31.08 10.86
CA GLY A 55 0.11 31.01 10.82
C GLY A 55 0.72 30.31 12.04
N ALA A 56 -0.04 30.22 13.13
CA ALA A 56 0.34 29.49 14.35
C ALA A 56 0.09 27.99 14.27
N LEU A 57 -0.76 27.55 13.34
CA LEU A 57 -1.20 26.16 13.24
C LEU A 57 -0.05 25.15 13.13
N PRO A 58 1.03 25.39 12.35
CA PRO A 58 2.15 24.46 12.30
C PRO A 58 2.82 24.21 13.67
N ALA A 59 3.05 25.27 14.45
CA ALA A 59 3.63 25.16 15.79
C ALA A 59 2.68 24.47 16.77
N LEU A 60 1.37 24.73 16.66
CA LEU A 60 0.33 24.05 17.45
C LEU A 60 0.29 22.55 17.16
N LEU A 61 0.31 22.17 15.88
CA LEU A 61 0.30 20.77 15.46
C LEU A 61 1.59 20.05 15.87
N GLU A 62 2.76 20.63 15.66
CA GLU A 62 4.04 20.03 16.07
C GLU A 62 4.08 19.72 17.58
N ALA A 63 3.59 20.64 18.41
CA ALA A 63 3.57 20.47 19.85
C ALA A 63 2.38 19.64 20.37
N LEU A 64 1.37 19.36 19.55
CA LEU A 64 0.14 18.67 19.97
C LEU A 64 0.40 17.31 20.64
N PRO A 65 1.19 16.37 20.05
CA PRO A 65 1.44 15.07 20.65
C PRO A 65 2.38 15.12 21.87
N SER A 66 2.83 16.30 22.30
CA SER A 66 3.66 16.43 23.50
C SER A 66 2.83 16.19 24.78
N GLY A 67 3.40 15.49 25.76
CA GLY A 67 2.77 15.28 27.06
C GLY A 67 2.09 13.91 27.21
N THR A 68 0.84 13.92 27.65
CA THR A 68 -0.02 12.74 27.81
C THR A 68 -1.08 12.68 26.72
N SER A 69 -1.63 11.49 26.46
CA SER A 69 -2.69 11.31 25.47
C SER A 69 -3.96 12.10 25.80
N SER A 70 -4.28 12.27 27.10
CA SER A 70 -5.42 13.08 27.54
C SER A 70 -5.24 14.56 27.21
N GLU A 71 -4.03 15.11 27.45
CA GLU A 71 -3.71 16.49 27.06
C GLU A 71 -3.75 16.66 25.54
N ALA A 72 -3.17 15.72 24.79
CA ALA A 72 -3.21 15.74 23.33
C ALA A 72 -4.66 15.66 22.79
N ALA A 73 -5.53 14.89 23.44
CA ALA A 73 -6.95 14.81 23.10
C ALA A 73 -7.66 16.15 23.35
N GLY A 74 -7.39 16.80 24.50
CA GLY A 74 -7.91 18.14 24.80
C GLY A 74 -7.45 19.20 23.80
N ARG A 75 -6.18 19.15 23.40
CA ARG A 75 -5.61 20.01 22.35
C ARG A 75 -6.27 19.77 20.99
N LEU A 76 -6.50 18.51 20.62
CA LEU A 76 -7.20 18.17 19.38
C LEU A 76 -8.65 18.71 19.39
N ALA A 77 -9.34 18.61 20.52
CA ALA A 77 -10.67 19.19 20.70
C ALA A 77 -10.64 20.73 20.60
N ALA A 78 -9.59 21.41 21.08
CA ALA A 78 -9.44 22.85 20.91
C ALA A 78 -9.24 23.28 19.45
N LEU A 79 -8.79 22.37 18.57
CA LEU A 79 -8.74 22.56 17.13
C LEU A 79 -10.06 22.21 16.42
N GLU A 80 -11.11 21.83 17.16
CA GLU A 80 -12.43 21.65 16.58
C GLU A 80 -12.97 22.97 16.01
N GLY A 81 -13.60 22.91 14.84
CA GLY A 81 -14.03 24.08 14.08
C GLY A 81 -12.96 24.73 13.20
N TRP A 82 -11.68 24.33 13.32
CA TRP A 82 -10.68 24.70 12.33
C TRP A 82 -10.88 23.85 11.07
N ASP A 83 -11.20 24.51 9.95
CA ASP A 83 -11.28 23.87 8.63
C ASP A 83 -9.98 24.08 7.84
N ASP A 84 -8.91 23.48 8.35
CA ASP A 84 -7.58 23.61 7.77
C ASP A 84 -6.97 22.24 7.43
N PRO A 85 -6.62 21.99 6.16
CA PRO A 85 -6.09 20.70 5.70
C PRO A 85 -4.80 20.25 6.38
N ARG A 86 -4.06 21.18 6.98
CA ARG A 86 -2.81 20.86 7.69
C ARG A 86 -3.09 20.01 8.93
N ILE A 87 -4.29 20.13 9.52
CA ILE A 87 -4.71 19.30 10.65
C ILE A 87 -4.80 17.84 10.20
N GLU A 88 -5.51 17.55 9.11
CA GLU A 88 -5.63 16.19 8.58
C GLU A 88 -4.25 15.63 8.19
N LEU A 89 -3.41 16.45 7.55
CA LEU A 89 -2.04 16.05 7.21
C LEU A 89 -1.23 15.65 8.45
N ALA A 90 -1.34 16.40 9.55
CA ALA A 90 -0.66 16.08 10.81
C ALA A 90 -1.22 14.82 11.47
N LEU A 91 -2.54 14.63 11.48
CA LEU A 91 -3.17 13.41 12.00
C LEU A 91 -2.66 12.16 11.27
N LEU A 92 -2.52 12.23 9.95
CA LEU A 92 -1.96 11.16 9.13
C LEU A 92 -0.50 10.87 9.50
N GLY A 93 0.33 11.91 9.69
CA GLY A 93 1.71 11.75 10.16
C GLY A 93 1.82 11.15 11.58
N TRP A 94 0.86 11.44 12.46
CA TRP A 94 0.83 10.81 13.79
C TRP A 94 0.42 9.35 13.73
N LEU A 95 -0.48 8.97 12.83
CA LEU A 95 -0.84 7.57 12.66
C LEU A 95 0.35 6.73 12.12
N GLU A 96 1.27 7.35 11.38
CA GLU A 96 2.52 6.71 10.93
C GLU A 96 3.54 6.59 12.08
N SER A 97 3.73 7.65 12.88
CA SER A 97 4.73 7.67 13.97
C SER A 97 4.24 7.01 15.27
N LEU A 98 2.93 6.96 15.47
CA LEU A 98 2.22 6.46 16.65
C LEU A 98 2.79 7.00 17.97
N PRO A 99 2.61 8.31 18.27
CA PRO A 99 3.17 8.94 19.47
C PRO A 99 2.64 8.33 20.78
N PHE A 100 1.44 7.73 20.76
CA PHE A 100 0.83 7.08 21.92
C PHE A 100 0.53 5.61 21.63
N ARG A 101 1.25 4.68 22.27
CA ARG A 101 1.16 3.23 21.98
C ARG A 101 0.59 2.40 23.13
N THR A 102 0.68 2.89 24.36
CA THR A 102 0.38 2.11 25.56
C THR A 102 -1.08 2.28 26.01
N ARG A 103 -1.74 1.15 26.27
CA ARG A 103 -3.04 1.10 26.92
C ARG A 103 -2.93 1.42 28.42
N PRO A 104 -4.01 1.92 29.05
CA PRO A 104 -5.30 2.28 28.44
C PRO A 104 -5.29 3.66 27.77
N ASN A 105 -4.25 4.45 28.02
CA ASN A 105 -4.27 5.88 27.78
C ASN A 105 -4.30 6.28 26.30
N CYS A 106 -3.75 5.47 25.38
CA CYS A 106 -3.73 5.81 23.95
C CYS A 106 -5.14 5.93 23.32
N GLU A 107 -6.13 5.21 23.84
CA GLU A 107 -7.51 5.23 23.33
C GLU A 107 -8.16 6.61 23.46
N VAL A 108 -7.86 7.34 24.55
CA VAL A 108 -8.37 8.70 24.80
C VAL A 108 -7.98 9.67 23.68
N PHE A 109 -6.80 9.51 23.11
CA PHE A 109 -6.33 10.36 22.01
C PHE A 109 -6.84 9.85 20.66
N TRP A 110 -6.68 8.56 20.40
CA TRP A 110 -6.92 8.00 19.08
C TRP A 110 -8.40 7.88 18.71
N GLN A 111 -9.29 7.68 19.68
CA GLN A 111 -10.72 7.59 19.41
C GLN A 111 -11.25 8.88 18.73
N PRO A 112 -11.03 10.10 19.27
CA PRO A 112 -11.37 11.35 18.59
C PRO A 112 -10.70 11.53 17.22
N VAL A 113 -9.45 11.08 17.04
CA VAL A 113 -8.76 11.13 15.75
C VAL A 113 -9.53 10.33 14.71
N PHE A 114 -9.86 9.07 15.02
CA PHE A 114 -10.60 8.21 14.12
C PHE A 114 -12.02 8.71 13.84
N GLU A 115 -12.74 9.17 14.87
CA GLU A 115 -14.09 9.76 14.72
C GLU A 115 -14.06 10.98 13.81
N ARG A 116 -13.10 11.90 14.00
CA ARG A 116 -12.94 13.08 13.15
C ARG A 116 -12.67 12.69 11.70
N MET A 117 -11.76 11.76 11.47
CA MET A 117 -11.43 11.35 10.10
C MET A 117 -12.58 10.60 9.43
N GLU A 118 -13.36 9.81 10.18
CA GLU A 118 -14.59 9.17 9.66
C GLU A 118 -15.68 10.19 9.32
N ALA A 119 -15.91 11.18 10.18
CA ALA A 119 -16.89 12.23 9.95
C ALA A 119 -16.59 13.07 8.70
N ARG A 120 -15.31 13.22 8.34
CA ARG A 120 -14.88 13.91 7.11
C ARG A 120 -14.97 13.04 5.86
N GLY A 121 -15.38 11.78 6.00
CA GLY A 121 -15.45 10.82 4.91
C GLY A 121 -14.08 10.23 4.56
N PRO A 122 -13.97 9.44 3.50
CA PRO A 122 -12.71 8.80 3.15
C PRO A 122 -11.71 9.80 2.57
N VAL A 123 -10.89 10.38 3.46
CA VAL A 123 -9.97 11.50 3.16
C VAL A 123 -8.69 11.05 2.43
N ASP A 124 -8.24 9.79 2.55
CA ASP A 124 -6.89 9.43 2.08
C ASP A 124 -6.70 7.93 1.73
N VAL A 125 -6.03 7.66 0.60
CA VAL A 125 -5.60 6.31 0.17
C VAL A 125 -4.65 5.63 1.16
N ARG A 126 -3.93 6.42 1.96
CA ARG A 126 -3.03 5.93 3.00
C ARG A 126 -3.75 5.22 4.14
N TRP A 127 -5.07 5.37 4.29
CA TRP A 127 -5.83 4.69 5.35
C TRP A 127 -5.62 3.18 5.41
N ASN A 128 -5.45 2.49 4.28
CA ASN A 128 -5.20 1.04 4.27
C ASN A 128 -3.76 0.71 4.67
N ALA A 129 -2.79 1.40 4.08
CA ALA A 129 -1.37 1.26 4.45
C ALA A 129 -1.15 1.56 5.95
N LEU A 130 -1.90 2.55 6.44
CA LEU A 130 -1.91 2.96 7.82
C LEU A 130 -2.63 1.95 8.72
N ALA A 131 -3.75 1.37 8.27
CA ALA A 131 -4.40 0.28 8.98
C ALA A 131 -3.46 -0.91 9.15
N ASP A 132 -2.66 -1.22 8.12
CA ASP A 132 -1.68 -2.29 8.17
C ASP A 132 -0.48 -1.93 9.06
N ALA A 133 0.03 -0.70 8.99
CA ALA A 133 1.09 -0.20 9.88
C ALA A 133 0.65 -0.21 11.35
N VAL A 134 -0.57 0.26 11.62
CA VAL A 134 -1.21 0.21 12.93
C VAL A 134 -1.33 -1.25 13.37
N HIS A 135 -1.90 -2.13 12.54
CA HIS A 135 -2.05 -3.55 12.84
C HIS A 135 -0.72 -4.23 13.18
N ALA A 136 0.35 -3.91 12.44
CA ALA A 136 1.69 -4.46 12.64
C ALA A 136 2.29 -4.13 14.02
N THR A 137 1.79 -3.10 14.72
CA THR A 137 2.23 -2.84 16.10
C THR A 137 1.77 -3.88 17.12
N GLY A 138 0.82 -4.76 16.75
CA GLY A 138 0.43 -5.92 17.57
C GLY A 138 -0.34 -5.57 18.84
N THR A 139 -0.69 -4.30 19.08
CA THR A 139 -1.50 -3.93 20.24
C THR A 139 -2.97 -4.23 19.98
N GLY A 140 -3.71 -4.75 20.97
CA GLY A 140 -5.14 -5.05 20.81
C GLY A 140 -5.99 -3.83 20.41
N PHE A 141 -5.52 -2.62 20.74
CA PHE A 141 -6.11 -1.35 20.31
C PHE A 141 -5.93 -1.13 18.81
N ALA A 142 -4.69 -1.26 18.34
CA ALA A 142 -4.36 -1.14 16.94
C ALA A 142 -5.10 -2.17 16.07
N ILE A 143 -5.30 -3.39 16.56
CA ILE A 143 -6.06 -4.43 15.85
C ILE A 143 -7.52 -4.01 15.66
N ALA A 144 -8.19 -3.53 16.70
CA ALA A 144 -9.59 -3.11 16.63
C ALA A 144 -9.79 -1.94 15.65
N HIS A 145 -8.90 -0.95 15.68
CA HIS A 145 -8.96 0.17 14.74
C HIS A 145 -8.56 -0.23 13.33
N ALA A 146 -7.52 -1.04 13.12
CA ALA A 146 -7.18 -1.57 11.81
C ALA A 146 -8.37 -2.30 11.17
N ALA A 147 -9.12 -3.08 11.97
CA ALA A 147 -10.35 -3.72 11.49
C ALA A 147 -11.43 -2.69 11.08
N ARG A 148 -11.61 -1.62 11.87
CA ARG A 148 -12.52 -0.51 11.55
C ARG A 148 -12.13 0.16 10.24
N LEU A 149 -10.84 0.46 10.04
CA LEU A 149 -10.32 1.08 8.83
C LEU A 149 -10.45 0.19 7.59
N ARG A 150 -10.14 -1.11 7.73
CA ARG A 150 -10.29 -2.08 6.63
C ARG A 150 -11.74 -2.22 6.16
N ARG A 151 -12.73 -2.04 7.05
CA ARG A 151 -14.16 -2.06 6.67
C ARG A 151 -14.54 -0.88 5.78
N LEU A 152 -13.87 0.27 5.94
CA LEU A 152 -14.09 1.42 5.07
C LEU A 152 -13.48 1.19 3.69
N GLY A 153 -12.31 0.54 3.61
CA GLY A 153 -11.53 0.33 2.38
C GLY A 153 -12.31 -0.02 1.08
N PRO A 154 -13.26 -0.99 1.08
CA PRO A 154 -14.06 -1.30 -0.10
C PRO A 154 -14.92 -0.12 -0.62
N ALA A 155 -15.49 0.68 0.28
CA ALA A 155 -16.26 1.87 -0.09
C ALA A 155 -15.36 3.01 -0.61
N ILE A 156 -14.09 3.02 -0.19
CA ILE A 156 -13.10 4.03 -0.59
C ILE A 156 -12.56 3.76 -1.99
N ARG A 157 -12.44 2.50 -2.43
CA ARG A 157 -11.78 2.14 -3.70
C ARG A 157 -12.36 2.82 -4.96
N PRO A 158 -13.69 2.92 -5.15
CA PRO A 158 -14.25 3.64 -6.30
C PRO A 158 -14.03 5.15 -6.21
N ALA A 159 -14.22 5.73 -5.02
CA ALA A 159 -13.96 7.14 -4.75
C ALA A 159 -12.49 7.50 -5.00
N ARG A 160 -11.57 6.58 -4.64
CA ARG A 160 -10.13 6.67 -4.91
C ARG A 160 -9.83 6.82 -6.39
N ARG A 161 -10.38 5.98 -7.27
CA ARG A 161 -10.06 6.06 -8.71
C ARG A 161 -10.55 7.37 -9.33
N ALA A 162 -11.74 7.82 -8.91
CA ALA A 162 -12.29 9.08 -9.37
C ALA A 162 -11.48 10.28 -8.84
N LEU A 163 -11.08 10.24 -7.57
CA LEU A 163 -10.25 11.26 -6.94
C LEU A 163 -8.83 11.27 -7.54
N GLU A 164 -8.17 10.13 -7.72
CA GLU A 164 -6.82 10.06 -8.30
C GLU A 164 -6.79 10.58 -9.73
N ALA A 165 -7.80 10.29 -10.55
CA ALA A 165 -7.89 10.83 -11.91
C ALA A 165 -8.09 12.36 -11.89
N GLY A 166 -9.05 12.87 -11.12
CA GLY A 166 -9.31 14.30 -11.03
C GLY A 166 -8.22 15.09 -10.29
N GLU A 167 -7.60 14.50 -9.27
CA GLU A 167 -6.47 15.06 -8.52
C GLU A 167 -5.23 15.12 -9.39
N ARG A 168 -4.93 14.06 -10.15
CA ARG A 168 -3.79 14.06 -11.07
C ARG A 168 -3.99 15.09 -12.18
N GLU A 169 -5.18 15.17 -12.76
CA GLU A 169 -5.52 16.20 -13.76
C GLU A 169 -5.40 17.61 -13.16
N ALA A 170 -5.97 17.84 -11.97
CA ALA A 170 -5.88 19.12 -11.29
C ALA A 170 -4.44 19.49 -10.94
N LEU A 171 -3.64 18.57 -10.40
CA LEU A 171 -2.24 18.82 -10.04
C LEU A 171 -1.34 18.99 -11.28
N ALA A 172 -1.60 18.24 -12.37
CA ALA A 172 -0.92 18.42 -13.65
C ALA A 172 -1.25 19.78 -14.29
N ALA A 173 -2.52 20.20 -14.28
CA ALA A 173 -2.94 21.54 -14.73
C ALA A 173 -2.28 22.65 -13.90
N LEU A 174 -1.86 22.33 -12.68
CA LEU A 174 -1.13 23.23 -11.78
C LEU A 174 0.40 23.12 -11.88
N GLY A 175 0.92 22.29 -12.79
CA GLY A 175 2.36 22.12 -13.02
C GLY A 175 3.09 21.38 -11.90
N PHE A 176 2.37 20.65 -11.03
CA PHE A 176 3.01 19.78 -10.03
C PHE A 176 3.51 18.47 -10.63
N PHE A 177 2.95 18.07 -11.76
CA PHE A 177 3.40 16.93 -12.55
C PHE A 177 3.59 17.39 -13.98
N ASP A 178 4.62 16.87 -14.62
CA ASP A 178 4.66 16.91 -16.08
C ASP A 178 3.40 16.20 -16.61
N PRO A 179 2.77 16.71 -17.67
CA PRO A 179 1.69 16.00 -18.31
C PRO A 179 2.17 14.57 -18.59
N PRO A 180 1.35 13.54 -18.31
CA PRO A 180 1.77 12.16 -18.53
C PRO A 180 2.27 12.05 -19.97
N GLU A 181 3.53 11.66 -20.12
CA GLU A 181 4.12 11.41 -21.43
C GLU A 181 3.23 10.38 -22.13
N GLU A 182 2.83 10.66 -23.38
CA GLU A 182 1.96 9.75 -24.11
C GLU A 182 2.60 8.36 -24.09
N PRO A 183 1.86 7.31 -23.69
CA PRO A 183 2.42 5.98 -23.59
C PRO A 183 3.00 5.62 -24.95
N ALA A 184 4.29 5.29 -24.99
CA ALA A 184 4.94 4.78 -26.18
C ALA A 184 4.09 3.64 -26.75
N PRO A 185 3.99 3.49 -28.09
CA PRO A 185 3.16 2.46 -28.70
C PRO A 185 3.48 1.11 -28.07
N SER A 186 2.50 0.51 -27.39
CA SER A 186 2.71 -0.68 -26.59
C SER A 186 3.26 -1.77 -27.50
N ARG A 187 4.52 -2.19 -27.27
CA ARG A 187 4.97 -3.48 -27.77
C ARG A 187 3.99 -4.54 -27.26
N ASP A 188 3.64 -5.50 -28.11
CA ASP A 188 2.63 -6.51 -27.82
C ASP A 188 3.14 -7.44 -26.69
N THR A 189 2.82 -7.08 -25.44
CA THR A 189 3.20 -7.81 -24.23
C THR A 189 2.58 -9.21 -24.20
N ASP A 190 1.40 -9.38 -24.81
CA ASP A 190 0.69 -10.65 -24.86
C ASP A 190 1.39 -11.62 -25.81
N ALA A 191 1.89 -11.13 -26.96
CA ALA A 191 2.70 -11.93 -27.86
C ALA A 191 4.02 -12.39 -27.22
N LEU A 192 4.72 -11.52 -26.47
CA LEU A 192 5.92 -11.89 -25.73
C LEU A 192 5.63 -12.94 -24.64
N LEU A 193 4.54 -12.76 -23.89
CA LEU A 193 4.13 -13.71 -22.86
C LEU A 193 3.75 -15.08 -23.48
N ALA A 194 3.07 -15.10 -24.63
CA ALA A 194 2.75 -16.32 -25.36
C ALA A 194 4.00 -17.04 -25.87
N ALA A 195 5.01 -16.30 -26.32
CA ALA A 195 6.29 -16.85 -26.73
C ALA A 195 7.06 -17.44 -25.53
N ILE A 196 7.10 -16.75 -24.37
CA ILE A 196 7.69 -17.28 -23.12
C ILE A 196 6.94 -18.53 -22.65
N ALA A 197 5.63 -18.57 -22.84
CA ALA A 197 4.84 -19.76 -22.51
C ALA A 197 5.17 -20.96 -23.41
N THR A 198 5.72 -20.73 -24.61
CA THR A 198 6.14 -21.77 -25.54
C THR A 198 7.55 -22.28 -25.21
N ASP A 199 8.46 -21.39 -24.82
CA ASP A 199 9.77 -21.74 -24.28
C ASP A 199 10.04 -21.01 -22.95
N PRO A 200 9.66 -21.63 -21.82
CA PRO A 200 9.83 -21.01 -20.51
C PRO A 200 11.28 -20.82 -20.12
N GLU A 201 12.26 -21.46 -20.76
CA GLU A 201 13.68 -21.35 -20.38
C GLU A 201 14.44 -20.29 -21.18
N ASP A 202 13.79 -19.65 -22.16
CA ASP A 202 14.39 -18.57 -22.93
C ASP A 202 14.57 -17.30 -22.07
N LEU A 203 15.75 -17.23 -21.43
CA LEU A 203 16.13 -16.10 -20.58
C LEU A 203 16.28 -14.80 -21.38
N ALA A 204 16.62 -14.87 -22.67
CA ALA A 204 16.74 -13.68 -23.52
C ALA A 204 15.35 -13.10 -23.80
N LEU A 205 14.36 -13.94 -24.10
CA LEU A 205 12.99 -13.51 -24.27
C LEU A 205 12.38 -12.94 -22.97
N ARG A 206 12.71 -13.53 -21.81
CA ARG A 206 12.34 -12.98 -20.50
C ARG A 206 12.99 -11.63 -20.21
N ALA A 207 14.24 -11.42 -20.63
CA ALA A 207 14.90 -10.12 -20.52
C ALA A 207 14.20 -9.06 -21.37
N VAL A 208 13.88 -9.37 -22.62
CA VAL A 208 13.10 -8.48 -23.50
C VAL A 208 11.74 -8.15 -22.88
N PHE A 209 11.05 -9.15 -22.32
CA PHE A 209 9.79 -8.93 -21.63
C PHE A 209 9.94 -8.04 -20.39
N ALA A 210 11.03 -8.19 -19.63
CA ALA A 210 11.34 -7.33 -18.49
C ALA A 210 11.52 -5.87 -18.92
N ASP A 211 12.28 -5.62 -19.98
CA ASP A 211 12.51 -4.28 -20.52
C ASP A 211 11.20 -3.64 -20.98
N VAL A 212 10.36 -4.38 -21.71
CA VAL A 212 9.04 -3.89 -22.15
C VAL A 212 8.14 -3.56 -20.96
N LEU A 213 8.14 -4.38 -19.91
CA LEU A 213 7.37 -4.10 -18.70
C LEU A 213 7.88 -2.86 -17.96
N GLN A 214 9.20 -2.64 -17.91
CA GLN A 214 9.79 -1.43 -17.32
C GLN A 214 9.45 -0.17 -18.13
N GLU A 215 9.49 -0.25 -19.47
CA GLU A 215 9.11 0.85 -20.37
C GLU A 215 7.67 1.34 -20.11
N ILE A 216 6.74 0.42 -19.79
CA ILE A 216 5.34 0.77 -19.45
C ILE A 216 5.11 1.02 -17.94
N GLY A 217 6.17 1.00 -17.13
CA GLY A 217 6.09 1.23 -15.69
C GLY A 217 5.45 0.10 -14.88
N ASP A 218 5.40 -1.13 -15.39
CA ASP A 218 4.95 -2.30 -14.64
C ASP A 218 6.07 -2.81 -13.70
N PRO A 219 5.86 -2.86 -12.36
CA PRO A 219 6.87 -3.30 -11.39
C PRO A 219 7.31 -4.76 -11.59
N ARG A 220 6.56 -5.57 -12.34
CA ARG A 220 6.96 -6.92 -12.71
C ARG A 220 8.21 -6.93 -13.58
N GLY A 221 8.45 -5.88 -14.38
CA GLY A 221 9.65 -5.78 -15.21
C GLY A 221 10.93 -5.70 -14.38
N GLU A 222 10.93 -4.90 -13.31
CA GLU A 222 12.04 -4.85 -12.35
C GLU A 222 12.21 -6.22 -11.66
N PHE A 223 11.12 -6.84 -11.23
CA PHE A 223 11.15 -8.15 -10.57
C PHE A 223 11.78 -9.25 -11.45
N VAL A 224 11.43 -9.30 -12.74
CA VAL A 224 12.00 -10.25 -13.71
C VAL A 224 13.49 -9.97 -13.89
N ALA A 225 13.88 -8.72 -14.13
CA ALA A 225 15.27 -8.33 -14.36
C ALA A 225 16.18 -8.68 -13.16
N LEU A 226 15.74 -8.41 -11.93
CA LEU A 226 16.49 -8.73 -10.72
C LEU A 226 16.72 -10.25 -10.54
N GLN A 227 15.74 -11.08 -10.90
CA GLN A 227 15.91 -12.54 -10.84
C GLN A 227 16.80 -13.08 -11.98
N LEU A 228 16.85 -12.39 -13.13
CA LEU A 228 17.76 -12.76 -14.22
C LEU A 228 19.22 -12.40 -13.91
N ASP A 229 19.49 -11.34 -13.13
CA ASP A 229 20.84 -10.96 -12.68
C ASP A 229 21.44 -11.95 -11.66
N GLU A 230 20.59 -12.71 -10.95
CA GLU A 230 21.00 -13.71 -9.97
C GLU A 230 20.46 -15.11 -10.33
N PRO A 231 21.01 -15.74 -11.39
CA PRO A 231 20.57 -17.07 -11.81
C PRO A 231 20.71 -18.09 -10.67
N GLY A 232 19.64 -18.84 -10.42
CA GLY A 232 19.55 -19.80 -9.31
C GLY A 232 18.95 -19.22 -8.03
N GLN A 233 18.71 -17.91 -7.94
CA GLN A 233 17.93 -17.34 -6.85
C GLN A 233 16.44 -17.71 -7.00
N ARG A 234 15.98 -18.59 -6.12
CA ARG A 234 14.56 -18.90 -5.96
C ARG A 234 13.94 -17.98 -4.93
N LEU A 235 12.77 -17.43 -5.25
CA LEU A 235 11.94 -16.70 -4.31
C LEU A 235 10.67 -17.51 -4.03
N GLN A 236 10.37 -17.76 -2.77
CA GLN A 236 9.16 -18.45 -2.36
C GLN A 236 8.21 -17.47 -1.68
N THR A 237 6.99 -17.39 -2.17
CA THR A 237 5.89 -16.67 -1.54
C THR A 237 4.92 -17.65 -0.90
N PHE A 238 4.44 -17.35 0.30
CA PHE A 238 3.43 -18.15 0.98
C PHE A 238 2.38 -17.25 1.61
N ARG A 239 1.13 -17.74 1.60
CA ARG A 239 -0.04 -17.03 2.10
C ARG A 239 -0.65 -17.78 3.28
N ILE A 240 -0.66 -17.13 4.44
CA ILE A 240 -1.29 -17.64 5.67
C ILE A 240 -2.38 -16.65 6.07
N GLY A 241 -3.65 -17.04 5.83
CA GLY A 241 -4.79 -16.13 5.98
C GLY A 241 -4.71 -14.97 4.98
N GLU A 242 -4.73 -13.75 5.50
CA GLU A 242 -4.61 -12.52 4.68
C GLU A 242 -3.16 -12.05 4.50
N PHE A 243 -2.18 -12.75 5.08
CA PHE A 243 -0.78 -12.32 5.06
C PHE A 243 0.02 -13.04 3.99
N PHE A 244 0.82 -12.27 3.26
CA PHE A 244 1.87 -12.77 2.38
C PHE A 244 3.23 -12.69 3.07
N TYR A 245 3.97 -13.78 2.91
CA TYR A 245 5.34 -13.88 3.37
C TYR A 245 6.23 -14.25 2.20
N VAL A 246 7.46 -13.75 2.24
CA VAL A 246 8.50 -14.02 1.25
C VAL A 246 9.65 -14.72 1.94
N TRP A 247 10.16 -15.78 1.33
CA TRP A 247 11.31 -16.54 1.82
C TRP A 247 12.23 -16.89 0.67
N PHE A 248 13.54 -16.89 0.95
CA PHE A 248 14.58 -17.16 -0.03
C PHE A 248 15.26 -18.49 0.34
N PRO A 249 14.81 -19.63 -0.23
CA PRO A 249 15.50 -20.89 -0.07
C PRO A 249 16.92 -20.77 -0.64
N GLY A 250 17.95 -20.92 0.20
CA GLY A 250 19.36 -20.82 -0.21
C GLY A 250 20.10 -19.57 0.27
N GLY A 251 19.43 -18.65 0.97
CA GLY A 251 20.05 -17.44 1.52
C GLY A 251 19.68 -16.17 0.76
N LYS A 252 20.09 -15.00 1.29
CA LYS A 252 19.79 -13.70 0.69
C LYS A 252 20.84 -13.38 -0.38
N GLY A 253 20.43 -13.37 -1.65
CA GLY A 253 21.19 -12.76 -2.75
C GLY A 253 21.25 -11.23 -2.62
N ARG A 254 21.97 -10.55 -3.52
CA ARG A 254 22.16 -9.09 -3.47
C ARG A 254 20.84 -8.35 -3.61
N HIS A 255 19.89 -8.92 -4.36
CA HIS A 255 18.60 -8.30 -4.65
C HIS A 255 17.47 -8.72 -3.71
N ALA A 256 17.76 -9.54 -2.69
CA ALA A 256 16.72 -10.16 -1.86
C ALA A 256 15.77 -9.15 -1.18
N ALA A 257 16.30 -8.03 -0.66
CA ALA A 257 15.47 -7.02 -0.01
C ALA A 257 14.49 -6.35 -0.99
N ARG A 258 14.95 -6.03 -2.20
CA ARG A 258 14.13 -5.39 -3.23
C ARG A 258 13.11 -6.36 -3.84
N LEU A 259 13.52 -7.61 -4.09
CA LEU A 259 12.61 -8.67 -4.52
C LEU A 259 11.50 -8.93 -3.49
N GLU A 260 11.84 -8.90 -2.19
CA GLU A 260 10.86 -9.03 -1.11
C GLU A 260 9.87 -7.86 -1.07
N GLU A 261 10.36 -6.63 -1.23
CA GLU A 261 9.51 -5.44 -1.32
C GLU A 261 8.53 -5.53 -2.49
N LEU A 262 9.03 -5.82 -3.70
CA LEU A 262 8.22 -5.96 -4.91
C LEU A 262 7.18 -7.07 -4.78
N ALA A 263 7.58 -8.25 -4.29
CA ALA A 263 6.67 -9.38 -4.09
C ALA A 263 5.57 -9.05 -3.07
N ARG A 264 5.92 -8.45 -1.92
CA ARG A 264 4.92 -8.06 -0.91
C ARG A 264 3.90 -7.06 -1.44
N ALA A 265 4.33 -6.14 -2.30
CA ALA A 265 3.48 -5.09 -2.84
C ALA A 265 2.60 -5.54 -4.02
N HIS A 266 3.06 -6.47 -4.85
CA HIS A 266 2.48 -6.67 -6.18
C HIS A 266 2.09 -8.13 -6.53
N VAL A 267 2.49 -9.13 -5.75
CA VAL A 267 2.28 -10.55 -6.11
C VAL A 267 0.81 -10.92 -6.34
N ASP A 268 -0.12 -10.32 -5.61
CA ASP A 268 -1.57 -10.52 -5.77
C ASP A 268 -2.04 -10.12 -7.17
N GLY A 269 -1.53 -9.00 -7.68
CA GLY A 269 -1.82 -8.52 -9.02
C GLY A 269 -1.24 -9.45 -10.07
N TRP A 270 -0.01 -9.92 -9.86
CA TRP A 270 0.68 -10.82 -10.80
C TRP A 270 0.06 -12.22 -10.89
N LEU A 271 -0.41 -12.76 -9.76
CA LEU A 271 -1.12 -14.04 -9.70
C LEU A 271 -2.57 -13.93 -10.20
N GLY A 272 -3.17 -12.74 -10.11
CA GLY A 272 -4.53 -12.49 -10.53
C GLY A 272 -5.52 -13.48 -9.87
N PRO A 273 -6.34 -14.22 -10.63
CA PRO A 273 -7.27 -15.19 -10.06
C PRO A 273 -6.63 -16.28 -9.18
N TRP A 274 -5.33 -16.58 -9.38
CA TRP A 274 -4.64 -17.64 -8.65
C TRP A 274 -4.45 -17.34 -7.17
N VAL A 275 -4.44 -16.06 -6.80
CA VAL A 275 -4.22 -15.60 -5.43
C VAL A 275 -5.18 -16.25 -4.41
N SER A 276 -6.36 -16.70 -4.88
CA SER A 276 -7.40 -17.34 -4.06
C SER A 276 -7.31 -18.87 -4.00
N VAL A 277 -6.46 -19.48 -4.83
CA VAL A 277 -6.32 -20.93 -4.94
C VAL A 277 -4.95 -21.45 -4.57
N VAL A 278 -3.89 -20.62 -4.53
CA VAL A 278 -2.56 -21.03 -4.09
C VAL A 278 -2.20 -20.50 -2.71
N CYS A 279 -1.64 -21.37 -1.88
CA CYS A 279 -1.08 -21.01 -0.60
C CYS A 279 0.44 -20.80 -0.66
N LYS A 280 1.10 -21.30 -1.71
CA LYS A 280 2.55 -21.22 -1.88
C LYS A 280 2.91 -21.16 -3.35
N VAL A 281 3.86 -20.30 -3.71
CA VAL A 281 4.38 -20.17 -5.08
C VAL A 281 5.88 -19.96 -5.03
N ASP A 282 6.64 -20.75 -5.77
CA ASP A 282 8.04 -20.52 -6.02
C ASP A 282 8.20 -19.83 -7.38
N TRP A 283 9.06 -18.82 -7.39
CA TRP A 283 9.33 -17.94 -8.51
C TRP A 283 10.77 -18.15 -8.97
N GLU A 284 10.94 -18.25 -10.28
CA GLU A 284 12.23 -18.20 -10.96
C GLU A 284 12.17 -17.33 -12.20
N HIS A 285 13.22 -16.54 -12.39
CA HIS A 285 13.37 -15.62 -13.51
C HIS A 285 12.10 -14.77 -13.75
N GLY A 286 11.42 -14.38 -12.66
CA GLY A 286 10.23 -13.53 -12.63
C GLY A 286 8.88 -14.23 -12.85
N PHE A 287 8.84 -15.56 -12.89
CA PHE A 287 7.62 -16.32 -13.17
C PHE A 287 7.38 -17.46 -12.17
N PRO A 288 6.11 -17.83 -11.91
CA PRO A 288 5.79 -19.01 -11.11
C PRO A 288 6.33 -20.27 -11.79
N VAL A 289 7.13 -21.05 -11.08
CA VAL A 289 7.64 -22.37 -11.53
C VAL A 289 7.08 -23.51 -10.73
N ARG A 290 6.68 -23.26 -9.48
CA ARG A 290 6.03 -24.25 -8.62
C ARG A 290 4.92 -23.59 -7.82
N ALA A 291 3.82 -24.30 -7.65
CA ALA A 291 2.70 -23.82 -6.86
C ALA A 291 2.12 -24.93 -5.96
N GLU A 292 1.64 -24.54 -4.79
CA GLU A 292 0.90 -25.40 -3.87
C GLU A 292 -0.50 -24.79 -3.71
N PRO A 293 -1.57 -25.50 -4.14
CA PRO A 293 -2.92 -25.01 -3.98
C PRO A 293 -3.40 -25.16 -2.53
N TYR A 294 -4.33 -24.29 -2.11
CA TYR A 294 -5.23 -24.59 -1.01
C TYR A 294 -5.97 -25.90 -1.33
N SER A 295 -6.31 -26.68 -0.30
CA SER A 295 -6.88 -28.05 -0.35
C SER A 295 -8.23 -28.24 -1.08
N LYS A 296 -8.63 -27.35 -1.99
CA LYS A 296 -9.88 -27.41 -2.77
C LYS A 296 -9.58 -27.39 -4.27
N TRP A 297 -9.16 -28.55 -4.79
CA TRP A 297 -8.83 -28.81 -6.20
C TRP A 297 -9.88 -28.37 -7.24
N ALA A 298 -11.17 -28.39 -6.89
CA ALA A 298 -12.26 -28.01 -7.80
C ALA A 298 -12.14 -26.58 -8.36
N LYS A 299 -11.39 -25.69 -7.68
CA LYS A 299 -11.13 -24.33 -8.16
C LYS A 299 -9.90 -24.24 -9.07
N VAL A 300 -8.90 -25.08 -8.85
CA VAL A 300 -7.63 -25.08 -9.62
C VAL A 300 -7.90 -25.45 -11.08
N GLY A 301 -8.74 -26.46 -11.32
CA GLY A 301 -9.08 -26.91 -12.68
C GLY A 301 -9.71 -25.83 -13.57
N LYS A 302 -10.33 -24.81 -13.00
CA LYS A 302 -10.94 -23.69 -13.76
C LYS A 302 -9.92 -22.64 -14.21
N LEU A 303 -8.69 -22.73 -13.72
CA LEU A 303 -7.69 -21.70 -13.92
C LEU A 303 -6.49 -22.19 -14.74
N VAL A 304 -6.46 -23.46 -15.14
CA VAL A 304 -5.33 -24.11 -15.86
C VAL A 304 -4.98 -23.41 -17.18
N ASP A 305 -5.95 -22.77 -17.83
CA ASP A 305 -5.75 -22.12 -19.13
C ASP A 305 -5.13 -20.71 -19.05
N GLN A 306 -4.83 -20.19 -17.86
CA GLN A 306 -4.26 -18.86 -17.70
C GLN A 306 -2.80 -18.82 -18.22
N PRO A 307 -2.44 -17.86 -19.09
CA PRO A 307 -1.10 -17.79 -19.69
C PRO A 307 0.05 -17.77 -18.67
N ALA A 308 -0.12 -17.08 -17.55
CA ALA A 308 0.89 -16.96 -16.48
C ALA A 308 1.24 -18.29 -15.79
N LEU A 309 0.49 -19.36 -16.04
CA LEU A 309 0.71 -20.68 -15.45
C LEU A 309 1.38 -21.65 -16.37
N ARG A 310 1.50 -21.30 -17.65
CA ARG A 310 2.24 -22.12 -18.60
C ARG A 310 3.73 -22.21 -18.22
N THR A 311 4.19 -21.34 -17.31
CA THR A 311 5.52 -21.43 -16.70
C THR A 311 5.57 -22.31 -15.45
N VAL A 312 4.44 -22.72 -14.87
CA VAL A 312 4.40 -23.60 -13.69
C VAL A 312 4.70 -25.02 -14.12
N ARG A 313 5.81 -25.56 -13.61
CA ARG A 313 6.32 -26.90 -13.92
C ARG A 313 5.98 -27.91 -12.83
N GLU A 314 5.70 -27.45 -11.62
CA GLU A 314 5.38 -28.35 -10.51
C GLU A 314 4.16 -27.86 -9.74
N LEU A 315 3.08 -28.63 -9.74
CA LEU A 315 1.92 -28.40 -8.88
C LEU A 315 1.96 -29.41 -7.73
N VAL A 316 2.31 -28.94 -6.54
CA VAL A 316 2.47 -29.81 -5.37
C VAL A 316 1.14 -29.99 -4.67
N ILE A 317 0.67 -31.23 -4.59
CA ILE A 317 -0.55 -31.55 -3.84
C ILE A 317 -0.19 -31.92 -2.41
N PRO A 318 -0.74 -31.21 -1.41
CA PRO A 318 -0.62 -31.62 -0.01
C PRO A 318 -1.06 -33.07 0.18
N HIS A 319 -0.32 -33.83 0.97
CA HIS A 319 -0.39 -35.28 1.05
C HIS A 319 -1.79 -35.84 1.48
N GLU A 320 -2.65 -34.99 2.02
CA GLU A 320 -3.99 -35.33 2.53
C GLU A 320 -5.06 -35.48 1.42
N ASP A 321 -4.83 -34.96 0.21
CA ASP A 321 -5.87 -34.81 -0.82
C ASP A 321 -5.76 -35.82 -2.00
N ARG A 322 -4.93 -36.86 -1.87
CA ARG A 322 -4.59 -37.82 -2.95
C ARG A 322 -5.72 -38.77 -3.37
N ARG A 323 -6.91 -38.72 -2.75
CA ARG A 323 -8.00 -39.69 -3.00
C ARG A 323 -9.06 -39.13 -3.97
N GLY A 324 -8.73 -38.99 -5.25
CA GLY A 324 -9.74 -39.07 -6.33
C GLY A 324 -9.76 -37.97 -7.40
N GLY A 325 -9.38 -36.72 -7.10
CA GLY A 325 -9.45 -35.63 -8.08
C GLY A 325 -8.33 -35.60 -9.13
N LEU A 326 -7.15 -36.13 -8.78
CA LEU A 326 -5.90 -35.95 -9.53
C LEU A 326 -5.88 -36.59 -10.93
N ARG A 327 -6.53 -37.75 -11.08
CA ARG A 327 -6.51 -38.52 -12.34
C ARG A 327 -7.24 -37.83 -13.49
N LYS A 328 -8.14 -36.88 -13.22
CA LYS A 328 -8.92 -36.19 -14.26
C LYS A 328 -8.19 -34.99 -14.87
N VAL A 329 -7.23 -34.40 -14.15
CA VAL A 329 -6.50 -33.20 -14.59
C VAL A 329 -5.12 -33.56 -15.16
N LEU A 330 -4.45 -34.58 -14.62
CA LEU A 330 -3.26 -35.17 -15.25
C LEU A 330 -3.56 -35.92 -16.57
N ALA A 331 -4.84 -36.05 -16.93
CA ALA A 331 -5.28 -36.64 -18.20
C ALA A 331 -5.66 -35.60 -19.25
N SER A 332 -5.68 -34.29 -18.92
CA SER A 332 -5.74 -33.23 -19.92
C SER A 332 -4.34 -32.94 -20.44
N GLU A 333 -4.20 -32.74 -21.75
CA GLU A 333 -2.94 -32.63 -22.52
C GLU A 333 -1.92 -31.59 -21.98
N VAL A 334 -2.32 -30.75 -21.03
CA VAL A 334 -1.48 -29.77 -20.33
C VAL A 334 -0.33 -30.42 -19.52
N THR A 335 -0.40 -31.72 -19.20
CA THR A 335 0.70 -32.43 -18.51
C THR A 335 1.53 -33.35 -19.41
N ALA A 336 1.29 -33.37 -20.73
CA ALA A 336 2.17 -34.11 -21.63
C ALA A 336 3.53 -33.42 -21.85
N ASN A 337 3.64 -32.13 -21.51
CA ASN A 337 4.84 -31.31 -21.64
C ASN A 337 5.35 -30.74 -20.29
N VAL A 338 4.96 -31.34 -19.17
CA VAL A 338 5.48 -31.06 -17.81
C VAL A 338 6.07 -32.33 -17.23
#